data_AF-A0A1G1GBI0-F1
#
_entry.id   AF-A0A1G1GBI0-F1
#
_cell.length_a   1.000
_cell.length_b   1.000
_cell.length_c   1.000
_cell.angle_alpha   90.00
_cell.angle_beta   90.00
_cell.angle_gamma   90.00
#
_symmetry.space_group_name_H-M   'P 1'
#
loop_
_entity.id
_entity.type
_entity.pdbx_description
1 polymer ?
#
loop_
_entity_poly.entity_id
_entity_poly.type
_entity_poly.pdbx_seq_one_letter_code
_entity_poly.pdbx_strand_id
1 'polypeptide(L)'
;MFTKDYEWYIKHLTVHSGMKFSEFQFVDSIASWCRRHGIDEADAHRPLKIVTGNGVTLLIAKMIPDQVLEERINAAHIRSQLKSVNRDRADVLNSPEKKLAYLFLKELSLSNPDLAYDDLAADEWIFGQLDRIGLTDPEAMKTA
;
A
#
# COMPACT_ATOMS: atom_id res chain seq x y z
N MET A 1 -4.40 3.44 12.46
CA MET A 1 -2.94 3.15 12.45
C MET A 1 -2.08 4.43 12.34
N PHE A 2 -1.09 4.62 13.20
CA PHE A 2 -0.07 5.68 13.06
C PHE A 2 1.11 5.18 12.22
N THR A 3 1.35 5.79 11.06
CA THR A 3 2.32 5.25 10.08
C THR A 3 3.78 5.54 10.43
N LYS A 4 4.02 6.57 11.25
CA LYS A 4 5.36 6.94 11.69
C LYS A 4 6.02 5.85 12.54
N ASP A 5 5.21 5.09 13.29
CA ASP A 5 5.69 3.95 14.08
C ASP A 5 6.26 2.82 13.19
N TYR A 6 5.93 2.84 11.90
CA TYR A 6 6.35 1.88 10.89
C TYR A 6 7.32 2.48 9.86
N GLU A 7 7.93 3.63 10.15
CA GLU A 7 8.84 4.30 9.20
C GLU A 7 9.97 3.38 8.72
N TRP A 8 10.58 2.63 9.63
CA TRP A 8 11.64 1.67 9.30
C TRP A 8 11.16 0.63 8.29
N TYR A 9 9.91 0.18 8.45
CA TYR A 9 9.32 -0.86 7.64
C TYR A 9 8.95 -0.35 6.25
N ILE A 10 8.43 0.89 6.16
CA ILE A 10 8.20 1.54 4.86
C ILE A 10 9.51 1.68 4.09
N LYS A 11 10.58 2.12 4.76
CA LYS A 11 11.93 2.18 4.17
C LYS A 11 12.37 0.80 3.69
N HIS A 12 12.15 -0.25 4.49
CA HIS A 12 12.46 -1.63 4.11
C HIS A 12 11.69 -2.06 2.84
N LEU A 13 10.39 -1.77 2.74
CA LEU A 13 9.58 -2.07 1.55
C LEU A 13 10.11 -1.37 0.28
N THR A 14 10.63 -0.16 0.40
CA THR A 14 11.19 0.57 -0.75
C THR A 14 12.48 -0.03 -1.30
N VAL A 15 13.29 -0.66 -0.45
CA VAL A 15 14.48 -1.39 -0.88
C VAL A 15 14.07 -2.57 -1.77
N HIS A 16 13.00 -3.27 -1.40
CA HIS A 16 12.49 -4.42 -2.16
C HIS A 16 11.74 -4.05 -3.43
N SER A 17 11.17 -2.84 -3.52
CA SER A 17 10.43 -2.43 -4.71
C SER A 17 11.32 -2.06 -5.90
N GLY A 18 12.62 -1.83 -5.68
CA GLY A 18 13.54 -1.36 -6.71
C GLY A 18 13.29 0.09 -7.16
N MET A 19 12.27 0.77 -6.63
CA MET A 19 12.05 2.19 -6.87
C MET A 19 13.02 3.03 -6.05
N LYS A 20 13.67 3.98 -6.73
CA LYS A 20 14.53 4.97 -6.08
C LYS A 20 13.71 6.20 -5.72
N PHE A 21 13.23 6.24 -4.48
CA PHE A 21 12.59 7.44 -3.93
C PHE A 21 13.66 8.47 -3.60
N SER A 22 13.46 9.69 -4.11
CA SER A 22 14.27 10.85 -3.78
C SER A 22 13.93 11.38 -2.38
N GLU A 23 12.68 11.21 -1.95
CA GLU A 23 12.20 11.74 -0.69
C GLU A 23 11.04 10.92 -0.09
N PHE A 24 10.96 10.90 1.24
CA PHE A 24 9.86 10.35 2.03
C PHE A 24 9.23 11.47 2.85
N GLN A 25 7.93 11.70 2.68
CA GLN A 25 7.23 12.74 3.44
C GLN A 25 6.00 12.18 4.16
N PHE A 26 6.00 12.34 5.48
CA PHE A 26 4.83 12.09 6.31
C PHE A 26 3.96 13.35 6.40
N VAL A 27 2.73 13.28 5.93
CA VAL A 27 1.82 14.43 5.81
C VAL A 27 0.51 14.19 6.54
N ASP A 28 -0.13 15.24 7.06
CA ASP A 28 -1.42 15.10 7.75
C ASP A 28 -2.56 14.74 6.78
N SER A 29 -2.48 15.21 5.54
CA SER A 29 -3.40 14.89 4.45
C SER A 29 -2.67 14.93 3.12
N ILE A 30 -2.65 13.80 2.41
CA ILE A 30 -2.08 13.70 1.06
C ILE A 30 -2.85 14.61 0.09
N ALA A 31 -4.18 14.58 0.10
CA ALA A 31 -5.00 15.44 -0.75
C ALA A 31 -4.70 16.94 -0.53
N SER A 32 -4.52 17.37 0.72
CA SER A 32 -4.15 18.76 1.04
C SER A 32 -2.73 19.09 0.56
N TRP A 33 -1.79 18.15 0.67
CA TRP A 33 -0.44 18.29 0.12
C TRP A 33 -0.48 18.41 -1.40
N CYS A 34 -1.21 17.54 -2.10
CA CYS A 34 -1.35 17.53 -3.56
C CYS A 34 -1.95 18.85 -4.06
N ARG A 35 -3.02 19.34 -3.43
CA ARG A 35 -3.63 20.63 -3.78
C ARG A 35 -2.65 21.81 -3.72
N ARG A 36 -1.79 21.84 -2.68
CA ARG A 36 -0.76 22.89 -2.54
C ARG A 36 0.34 22.82 -3.62
N HIS A 37 0.51 21.65 -4.24
CA HIS A 37 1.49 21.40 -5.30
C HIS A 37 0.86 21.29 -6.69
N GLY A 38 -0.43 21.66 -6.84
CA GLY A 38 -1.12 21.63 -8.13
C GLY A 38 -1.37 20.22 -8.70
N ILE A 39 -1.35 19.20 -7.85
CA ILE A 39 -1.61 17.80 -8.22
C ILE A 39 -3.05 17.46 -7.86
N ASP A 40 -3.77 16.82 -8.78
CA ASP A 40 -5.11 16.32 -8.51
C ASP A 40 -5.08 15.06 -7.63
N GLU A 41 -5.96 15.04 -6.63
CA GLU A 41 -6.14 13.91 -5.72
C GLU A 41 -7.61 13.84 -5.32
N ALA A 42 -8.33 12.91 -5.96
CA ALA A 42 -9.74 12.67 -5.71
C ALA A 42 -9.99 11.91 -4.39
N ASP A 43 -9.02 11.13 -3.91
CA ASP A 43 -9.13 10.39 -2.67
C ASP A 43 -8.65 11.23 -1.47
N ALA A 44 -9.61 11.83 -0.76
CA ALA A 44 -9.36 12.65 0.42
C ALA A 44 -8.62 11.90 1.55
N HIS A 45 -8.75 10.57 1.58
CA HIS A 45 -8.19 9.71 2.62
C HIS A 45 -7.11 8.77 2.08
N ARG A 46 -6.48 9.13 0.96
CA ARG A 46 -5.42 8.32 0.37
C ARG A 46 -4.31 8.06 1.38
N PRO A 47 -3.96 6.79 1.65
CA PRO A 47 -3.01 6.46 2.72
C PRO A 47 -1.56 6.63 2.27
N LEU A 48 -1.24 6.29 1.02
CA LEU A 48 0.06 6.47 0.39
C LEU A 48 -0.12 6.99 -1.04
N LYS A 49 0.81 7.83 -1.51
CA LYS A 49 0.85 8.28 -2.89
C LYS A 49 2.27 8.42 -3.39
N ILE A 50 2.54 7.91 -4.58
CA ILE A 50 3.80 8.17 -5.29
C ILE A 50 3.59 9.37 -6.20
N VAL A 51 4.42 10.39 -6.03
CA VAL A 51 4.39 11.60 -6.86
C VAL A 51 5.67 11.67 -7.68
N THR A 52 5.51 11.82 -8.98
CA THR A 52 6.61 12.04 -9.93
C THR A 52 6.63 13.50 -10.35
N GLY A 53 7.74 14.19 -10.06
CA GLY A 53 7.97 15.61 -10.38
C GLY A 53 9.46 15.87 -10.58
N ASN A 54 10.06 16.76 -9.78
CA ASN A 54 11.52 16.97 -9.72
C ASN A 54 12.30 15.77 -9.11
N GLY A 55 11.64 14.62 -8.96
CA GLY A 55 12.08 13.42 -8.28
C GLY A 55 10.90 12.48 -8.07
N VAL A 56 11.15 11.34 -7.43
CA VAL A 56 10.09 10.41 -7.00
C VAL A 56 9.91 10.56 -5.49
N THR A 57 8.78 11.11 -5.06
CA THR A 57 8.46 11.32 -3.64
C THR A 57 7.37 10.35 -3.20
N LEU A 58 7.61 9.64 -2.10
CA LEU A 58 6.59 8.85 -1.42
C LEU A 58 5.92 9.69 -0.33
N LEU A 59 4.65 10.01 -0.53
CA LEU A 59 3.80 10.66 0.47
C LEU A 59 3.10 9.59 1.31
N ILE A 60 3.15 9.76 2.63
CA ILE A 60 2.57 8.83 3.60
C ILE A 60 1.67 9.63 4.54
N ALA A 61 0.39 9.28 4.64
CA ALA A 61 -0.50 9.89 5.62
C ALA A 61 -0.01 9.52 7.04
N LYS A 62 0.22 10.50 7.93
CA LYS A 62 0.71 10.26 9.30
C LYS A 62 -0.20 9.33 10.11
N MET A 63 -1.49 9.37 9.82
CA MET A 63 -2.51 8.54 10.43
C MET A 63 -3.42 8.02 9.33
N ILE A 64 -3.59 6.70 9.30
CA ILE A 64 -4.57 6.04 8.44
C ILE A 64 -5.71 5.57 9.36
N PRO A 65 -6.93 6.11 9.22
CA PRO A 65 -8.07 5.68 10.02
C PRO A 65 -8.36 4.19 9.80
N ASP A 66 -8.78 3.49 10.84
CA ASP A 66 -9.02 2.04 10.75
C ASP A 66 -10.14 1.73 9.76
N GLN A 67 -11.17 2.59 9.69
CA GLN A 67 -12.22 2.51 8.66
C GLN A 67 -11.64 2.54 7.23
N VAL A 68 -10.68 3.43 6.97
CA VAL A 68 -10.04 3.53 5.64
C VAL A 68 -9.24 2.27 5.34
N LEU A 69 -8.55 1.69 6.33
CA LEU A 69 -7.85 0.42 6.18
C LEU A 69 -8.83 -0.72 5.84
N GLU A 70 -9.91 -0.83 6.60
CA GLU A 70 -10.93 -1.85 6.41
C GLU A 70 -11.61 -1.74 5.04
N GLU A 71 -12.00 -0.54 4.61
CA GLU A 71 -12.59 -0.32 3.28
C GLU A 71 -11.65 -0.79 2.15
N ARG A 72 -10.36 -0.44 2.24
CA ARG A 72 -9.36 -0.81 1.22
C ARG A 72 -9.07 -2.31 1.19
N ILE A 73 -9.06 -2.97 2.35
CA ILE A 73 -8.82 -4.42 2.48
C ILE A 73 -10.07 -5.21 2.06
N ASN A 74 -11.25 -4.78 2.49
CA ASN A 74 -12.51 -5.43 2.13
C ASN A 74 -12.77 -5.38 0.63
N ALA A 75 -12.43 -4.28 -0.05
CA ALA A 75 -12.50 -4.22 -1.51
C ALA A 75 -11.63 -5.30 -2.18
N ALA A 76 -10.44 -5.57 -1.66
CA ALA A 76 -9.56 -6.63 -2.14
C ALA A 76 -10.14 -8.03 -1.87
N HIS A 77 -10.72 -8.21 -0.69
CA HIS A 77 -11.36 -9.46 -0.27
C HIS A 77 -12.56 -9.79 -1.18
N ILE A 78 -13.48 -8.85 -1.42
CA ILE A 78 -14.64 -9.02 -2.30
C ILE A 78 -14.18 -9.43 -3.71
N ARG A 79 -13.16 -8.76 -4.27
CA ARG A 79 -12.60 -9.11 -5.58
C ARG A 79 -12.01 -10.52 -5.61
N SER A 80 -11.38 -10.95 -4.53
CA SER A 80 -10.79 -12.29 -4.43
C SER A 80 -11.83 -13.42 -4.35
N GLN A 81 -12.98 -13.17 -3.70
CA GLN A 81 -14.08 -14.13 -3.60
C GLN A 81 -14.68 -14.46 -4.98
N LEU A 82 -14.65 -13.52 -5.92
CA LEU A 82 -15.13 -13.72 -7.31
C LEU A 82 -14.31 -14.78 -8.08
N LYS A 83 -13.09 -15.12 -7.64
CA LYS A 83 -12.17 -16.04 -8.34
C LYS A 83 -12.01 -17.42 -7.69
N SER A 84 -12.81 -17.77 -6.67
CA SER A 84 -12.80 -19.08 -5.98
C SER A 84 -11.42 -19.56 -5.51
N VAL A 85 -10.64 -18.72 -4.82
CA VAL A 85 -9.31 -19.12 -4.32
C VAL A 85 -9.36 -19.46 -2.82
N ASN A 86 -8.89 -20.66 -2.50
CA ASN A 86 -8.96 -21.44 -1.26
C ASN A 86 -8.25 -20.84 -0.02
N ARG A 87 -7.96 -19.53 -0.01
CA ARG A 87 -7.39 -18.79 1.13
C ARG A 87 -8.02 -17.41 1.17
N ASP A 88 -8.64 -17.08 2.29
CA ASP A 88 -9.15 -15.74 2.50
C ASP A 88 -7.96 -14.76 2.52
N ARG A 89 -7.90 -13.87 1.52
CA ARG A 89 -6.85 -12.88 1.41
C ARG A 89 -6.86 -11.89 2.58
N ALA A 90 -7.99 -11.78 3.30
CA ALA A 90 -8.08 -11.01 4.53
C ALA A 90 -7.26 -11.64 5.67
N ASP A 91 -7.17 -12.98 5.73
CA ASP A 91 -6.37 -13.69 6.75
C ASP A 91 -4.88 -13.43 6.59
N VAL A 92 -4.43 -13.16 5.36
CA VAL A 92 -3.04 -12.75 5.09
C VAL A 92 -2.76 -11.37 5.67
N LEU A 93 -3.71 -10.43 5.63
CA LEU A 93 -3.53 -9.04 6.07
C LEU A 93 -3.83 -8.85 7.57
N ASN A 94 -3.30 -9.75 8.39
CA ASN A 94 -3.61 -9.86 9.83
C ASN A 94 -2.74 -9.00 10.76
N SER A 95 -1.76 -8.25 10.24
CA SER A 95 -0.94 -7.32 11.03
C SER A 95 -0.85 -5.93 10.39
N PRO A 96 -0.57 -4.87 11.17
CA PRO A 96 -0.36 -3.52 10.65
C PRO A 96 0.68 -3.45 9.52
N GLU A 97 1.78 -4.18 9.64
CA GLU A 97 2.87 -4.24 8.65
C GLU A 97 2.41 -4.90 7.36
N LYS A 98 1.65 -5.99 7.43
CA LYS A 98 1.10 -6.62 6.22
C LYS A 98 0.09 -5.74 5.52
N LYS A 99 -0.77 -5.05 6.28
CA LYS A 99 -1.71 -4.05 5.74
C LYS A 99 -0.95 -2.89 5.08
N LEU A 100 0.11 -2.40 5.71
CA LEU A 100 0.94 -1.34 5.17
C LEU A 100 1.71 -1.76 3.91
N ALA A 101 2.25 -2.98 3.87
CA ALA A 101 2.87 -3.56 2.69
C ALA A 101 1.88 -3.69 1.53
N TYR A 102 0.66 -4.15 1.81
CA TYR A 102 -0.42 -4.20 0.83
C TYR A 102 -0.73 -2.81 0.25
N LEU A 103 -0.91 -1.80 1.10
CA LEU A 103 -1.20 -0.43 0.64
C LEU A 103 -0.05 0.16 -0.19
N PHE A 104 1.20 -0.10 0.22
CA PHE A 104 2.39 0.34 -0.52
C PHE A 104 2.48 -0.34 -1.88
N LEU A 105 2.28 -1.66 -1.95
CA LEU A 105 2.29 -2.42 -3.19
C LEU A 105 1.11 -2.05 -4.10
N LYS A 106 -0.06 -1.70 -3.54
CA LYS A 106 -1.20 -1.18 -4.31
C LYS A 106 -0.86 0.16 -4.95
N GLU A 107 -0.18 1.05 -4.24
CA GLU A 107 0.26 2.31 -4.84
C GLU A 107 1.31 2.07 -5.93
N LEU A 108 2.22 1.11 -5.73
CA LEU A 108 3.18 0.71 -6.77
C LEU A 108 2.51 0.11 -8.00
N SER A 109 1.46 -0.70 -7.83
CA SER A 109 0.78 -1.31 -8.97
C SER A 109 0.11 -0.26 -9.86
N LEU A 110 -0.32 0.87 -9.31
CA LEU A 110 -0.87 2.00 -10.09
C LEU A 110 0.20 2.67 -10.98
N SER A 111 1.47 2.51 -10.65
CA SER A 111 2.58 2.99 -11.48
C SER A 111 2.95 2.01 -12.61
N ASN A 112 2.34 0.81 -12.64
CA ASN A 112 2.53 -0.17 -13.70
C ASN A 112 1.36 -0.11 -14.71
N PRO A 113 1.59 0.29 -15.98
CA PRO A 113 0.53 0.40 -16.99
C PRO A 113 -0.26 -0.89 -17.20
N ASP A 114 0.39 -2.05 -17.05
CA ASP A 114 -0.25 -3.37 -17.25
C ASP A 114 -1.21 -3.73 -16.11
N LEU A 115 -1.09 -3.07 -14.95
CA LEU A 115 -1.90 -3.34 -13.74
C LEU A 115 -2.84 -2.18 -13.37
N ALA A 116 -2.57 -0.97 -13.87
CA ALA A 116 -3.26 0.26 -13.43
C ALA A 116 -4.78 0.24 -13.67
N TYR A 117 -5.26 -0.54 -14.64
CA TYR A 117 -6.68 -0.62 -15.02
C TYR A 117 -7.33 -1.98 -14.73
N ASP A 118 -6.57 -2.93 -14.20
CA ASP A 118 -7.07 -4.26 -13.82
C ASP A 118 -6.83 -4.49 -12.34
N ASP A 119 -7.83 -4.13 -11.53
CA ASP A 119 -7.79 -4.27 -10.09
C ASP A 119 -7.57 -5.73 -9.64
N LEU A 120 -8.05 -6.70 -10.42
CA LEU A 120 -7.92 -8.11 -10.08
C LEU A 120 -6.49 -8.61 -10.34
N ALA A 121 -5.92 -8.27 -11.51
CA ALA A 121 -4.53 -8.56 -11.84
C ALA A 121 -3.57 -7.82 -10.89
N ALA A 122 -3.87 -6.57 -10.54
CA ALA A 122 -3.12 -5.80 -9.55
C ALA A 122 -3.13 -6.52 -8.19
N ASP A 123 -4.29 -6.95 -7.72
CA ASP A 123 -4.38 -7.66 -6.44
C ASP A 123 -3.61 -9.00 -6.50
N GLU A 124 -3.71 -9.78 -7.58
CA GLU A 124 -2.92 -11.01 -7.76
C GLU A 124 -1.41 -10.76 -7.73
N TRP A 125 -0.96 -9.71 -8.41
CA TRP A 125 0.44 -9.30 -8.39
C TRP A 125 0.89 -8.90 -6.97
N ILE A 126 0.08 -8.12 -6.24
CA ILE A 126 0.37 -7.69 -4.87
C ILE A 126 0.55 -8.90 -3.95
N PHE A 127 -0.39 -9.86 -3.97
CA PHE A 127 -0.27 -11.05 -3.12
C PHE A 127 0.92 -11.93 -3.52
N GLY A 128 1.27 -11.98 -4.81
CA GLY A 128 2.51 -12.60 -5.26
C GLY A 128 3.77 -11.88 -4.75
N GLN A 129 3.76 -10.55 -4.64
CA GLN A 129 4.87 -9.81 -4.03
C GLN A 129 4.94 -10.04 -2.52
N LEU A 130 3.80 -10.03 -1.82
CA LEU A 130 3.75 -10.34 -0.38
C LEU A 130 4.35 -11.71 -0.07
N ASP A 131 4.08 -12.70 -0.91
CA ASP A 131 4.65 -14.06 -0.78
C ASP A 131 6.18 -14.04 -0.93
N ARG A 132 6.69 -13.32 -1.94
CA ARG A 132 8.13 -13.19 -2.20
C ARG A 132 8.91 -12.54 -1.06
N ILE A 133 8.29 -11.60 -0.34
CA ILE A 133 8.90 -10.96 0.83
C ILE A 133 8.55 -11.67 2.14
N GLY A 134 7.94 -12.86 2.09
CA GLY A 134 7.69 -13.73 3.24
C GLY A 134 6.53 -13.29 4.14
N LEU A 135 5.59 -12.48 3.64
CA LEU A 135 4.49 -11.91 4.44
C LEU A 135 3.16 -12.67 4.33
N THR A 136 3.11 -13.76 3.57
CA THR A 136 1.91 -14.61 3.41
C THR A 136 1.72 -15.62 4.54
N ASP A 137 2.75 -15.88 5.35
CA ASP A 137 2.66 -16.73 6.53
C ASP A 137 2.08 -15.92 7.72
N PRO A 138 1.00 -16.38 8.37
CA PRO A 138 0.45 -15.76 9.57
C PRO A 138 1.47 -15.52 10.70
N GLU A 139 2.52 -16.34 10.79
CA GLU A 139 3.50 -16.32 11.89
C GLU A 139 4.82 -15.61 11.55
N ALA A 140 5.06 -15.23 10.29
CA ALA A 140 6.34 -14.71 9.81
C ALA A 140 6.86 -13.44 10.51
N MET A 141 6.00 -12.69 11.22
CA MET A 141 6.39 -11.45 11.92
C MET A 141 6.47 -11.58 13.45
N LYS A 142 6.23 -12.75 14.04
CA LYS A 142 6.33 -12.94 15.50
C LYS A 142 7.76 -13.13 16.01
N THR A 143 8.77 -13.09 15.15
CA THR A 143 10.17 -13.44 15.48
C THR A 143 11.21 -12.33 15.26
N ALA A 144 10.79 -11.07 15.09
CA ALA A 144 11.69 -9.92 15.01
C ALA A 144 11.71 -9.10 16.30
#